data_AF-A0A429SSC2-F1
#
_entry.id   AF-A0A429SSC2-F1
#
_cell.length_a   1.000
_cell.length_b   1.000
_cell.length_c   1.000
_cell.angle_alpha   90.00
_cell.angle_beta   90.00
_cell.angle_gamma   90.00
#
_symmetry.space_group_name_H-M   'P 1'
#
loop_
_entity.id
_entity.type
_entity.pdbx_description
1 polymer ?
#
loop_
_entity_poly.entity_id
_entity_poly.type
_entity_poly.pdbx_seq_one_letter_code
_entity_poly.pdbx_strand_id
1 'polypeptide(L)'
;MDVRGGGAVGYRSAEAVARAAGELIGGDGGSVPEYEALLDAVVRLAGRDRGALAAALQPVVEQWPGPYQPQAAAARRLLAVVRSAAGPVEPGPAEASRWLETCQHEAVDLVLAARAGEVCSLLRRGAVVPMLLATSDSADGTLDPRELVMRLTEYEQAGARPGPADLGQALLRCGGGPADPDVVSAAEELELPEGPRVAAWLRAGGLPQPELTVEREPGEPEPPSRRRRARVGRRILVGTGELPGRGDFPRPFWSLFRRFEPLIGCNHLLLRSRERHAAAALPWHPEIVASRLLTQVAATADQNGAGDGSPDFLPALARSSGPAGPAVHLAVAYGLGARPDAARAAAVEALAGLAARGRLDGALLGAHLARLVLLGTLKLPVVTASLREAAEAPGGAAAVWPVAAAALPELLAPPAAGGPVRPHVPLLALAADCAAACGARGTVPGVDALAARPGSAPSTREARRLHTTLAAPA
;
A
#
# COMPACT_ATOMS: atom_id res chain seq x y z
N MET A 1 10.48 -7.93 -21.21
CA MET A 1 11.43 -9.02 -20.89
C MET A 1 11.03 -9.50 -19.51
N ASP A 2 10.49 -10.72 -19.46
CA ASP A 2 9.79 -11.32 -18.31
C ASP A 2 10.56 -11.22 -17.00
N VAL A 3 9.95 -10.57 -16.00
CA VAL A 3 10.26 -10.76 -14.59
C VAL A 3 9.18 -11.68 -14.00
N ARG A 4 9.05 -12.89 -14.55
CA ARG A 4 8.44 -14.05 -13.87
C ARG A 4 9.54 -14.79 -13.10
N GLY A 5 10.26 -14.04 -12.27
CA GLY A 5 11.44 -14.49 -11.53
C GLY A 5 11.22 -14.44 -10.02
N GLY A 6 10.16 -15.07 -9.52
CA GLY A 6 9.99 -15.38 -8.11
C GLY A 6 9.62 -16.85 -8.03
N GLY A 7 10.59 -17.74 -7.84
CA GLY A 7 10.30 -19.15 -7.59
C GLY A 7 9.34 -19.24 -6.40
N ALA A 8 8.25 -19.99 -6.55
CA ALA A 8 7.30 -20.22 -5.47
C ALA A 8 8.05 -20.77 -4.25
N VAL A 9 8.14 -19.97 -3.19
CA VAL A 9 8.71 -20.42 -1.91
C VAL A 9 7.76 -21.48 -1.38
N GLY A 10 8.11 -22.76 -1.54
CA GLY A 10 7.27 -23.88 -1.12
C GLY A 10 7.86 -24.59 0.09
N TYR A 11 7.22 -24.46 1.25
CA TYR A 11 7.61 -25.21 2.44
C TYR A 11 7.02 -26.62 2.37
N ARG A 12 7.87 -27.66 2.27
CA ARG A 12 7.44 -29.05 2.06
C ARG A 12 7.45 -29.93 3.31
N SER A 13 7.98 -29.45 4.45
CA SER A 13 8.05 -30.19 5.71
C SER A 13 7.68 -29.32 6.92
N ALA A 14 7.31 -29.97 8.02
CA ALA A 14 6.97 -29.30 9.28
C ALA A 14 8.15 -28.50 9.85
N GLU A 15 9.39 -29.00 9.72
CA GLU A 15 10.60 -28.33 10.18
C GLU A 15 10.92 -27.09 9.32
N ALA A 16 10.68 -27.16 8.01
CA ALA A 16 10.86 -26.01 7.12
C ALA A 16 9.87 -24.90 7.47
N VAL A 17 8.60 -25.26 7.72
CA VAL A 17 7.57 -24.33 8.19
C VAL A 17 7.93 -23.72 9.55
N ALA A 18 8.40 -24.52 10.51
CA ALA A 18 8.79 -24.02 11.82
C ALA A 18 9.96 -23.03 11.76
N ARG A 19 10.99 -23.32 10.96
CA ARG A 19 12.12 -22.40 10.77
C ARG A 19 11.67 -21.07 10.18
N ALA A 20 10.92 -21.11 9.08
CA ALA A 20 10.39 -19.91 8.44
C ALA A 20 9.46 -19.13 9.38
N ALA A 21 8.59 -19.81 10.13
CA ALA A 21 7.74 -19.17 11.13
C ALA A 21 8.57 -18.43 12.19
N GLY A 22 9.62 -19.05 12.72
CA GLY A 22 10.53 -18.40 13.68
C GLY A 22 11.17 -17.13 13.11
N GLU A 23 11.68 -17.19 11.88
CA GLU A 23 12.32 -16.06 11.19
C GLU A 23 11.31 -14.93 10.93
N LEU A 24 10.15 -15.24 10.34
CA LEU A 24 9.16 -14.23 9.95
C LEU A 24 8.47 -13.59 11.16
N ILE A 25 8.20 -14.36 12.23
CA ILE A 25 7.63 -13.83 13.47
C ILE A 25 8.67 -13.00 14.24
N GLY A 26 9.94 -13.43 14.22
CA GLY A 26 11.08 -12.69 14.76
C GLY A 26 11.32 -11.32 14.13
N GLY A 27 11.01 -11.21 12.83
CA GLY A 27 11.09 -9.97 12.05
C GLY A 27 9.76 -9.22 11.97
N ASP A 28 9.45 -8.76 10.77
CA ASP A 28 8.28 -7.93 10.45
C ASP A 28 7.21 -8.67 9.64
N GLY A 29 7.31 -10.00 9.54
CA GLY A 29 6.41 -10.87 8.80
C GLY A 29 6.90 -11.26 7.39
N GLY A 30 8.08 -10.82 6.94
CA GLY A 30 8.66 -11.23 5.64
C GLY A 30 7.97 -10.66 4.40
N SER A 31 8.52 -10.92 3.23
CA SER A 31 7.89 -10.49 1.98
C SER A 31 6.48 -11.09 1.82
N VAL A 32 5.65 -10.46 0.99
CA VAL A 32 4.27 -10.95 0.71
C VAL A 32 4.28 -12.42 0.26
N PRO A 33 5.15 -12.86 -0.68
CA PRO A 33 5.23 -14.27 -1.05
C PRO A 33 5.60 -15.20 0.11
N GLU A 34 6.56 -14.83 0.95
CA GLU A 34 6.96 -15.67 2.10
C GLU A 34 5.83 -15.80 3.12
N TYR A 35 5.13 -14.70 3.40
CA TYR A 35 3.97 -14.67 4.29
C TYR A 35 2.85 -15.58 3.80
N GLU A 36 2.46 -15.43 2.53
CA GLU A 36 1.38 -16.22 1.92
C GLU A 36 1.74 -17.70 1.80
N ALA A 37 2.98 -18.00 1.39
CA ALA A 37 3.49 -19.37 1.32
C ALA A 37 3.50 -20.05 2.70
N LEU A 38 3.87 -19.34 3.75
CA LEU A 38 3.88 -19.90 5.11
C LEU A 38 2.46 -20.20 5.59
N LEU A 39 1.51 -19.30 5.37
CA LEU A 39 0.09 -19.52 5.73
C LEU A 39 -0.49 -20.74 5.01
N ASP A 40 -0.27 -20.85 3.70
CA ASP A 40 -0.76 -21.99 2.90
C ASP A 40 -0.11 -23.30 3.34
N ALA A 41 1.21 -23.31 3.57
CA ALA A 41 1.92 -24.50 4.02
C ALA A 41 1.46 -25.00 5.40
N VAL A 42 1.19 -24.09 6.34
CA VAL A 42 0.63 -24.46 7.66
C VAL A 42 -0.70 -25.17 7.50
N VAL A 43 -1.60 -24.66 6.64
CA VAL A 43 -2.92 -25.28 6.40
C VAL A 43 -2.79 -26.65 5.75
N ARG A 44 -1.98 -26.75 4.68
CA ARG A 44 -1.76 -28.03 3.97
C ARG A 44 -1.13 -29.10 4.88
N LEU A 45 -0.13 -28.74 5.67
CA LEU A 45 0.53 -29.67 6.58
C LEU A 45 -0.37 -30.05 7.76
N ALA A 46 -1.18 -29.13 8.29
CA ALA A 46 -2.13 -29.44 9.34
C ALA A 46 -3.17 -30.48 8.88
N GLY A 47 -3.55 -30.46 7.61
CA GLY A 47 -4.44 -31.47 7.02
C GLY A 47 -3.78 -32.83 6.76
N ARG A 48 -2.45 -32.86 6.55
CA ARG A 48 -1.70 -34.09 6.25
C ARG A 48 -1.19 -34.79 7.51
N ASP A 49 -0.54 -34.05 8.40
CA ASP A 49 0.03 -34.55 9.65
C ASP A 49 0.07 -33.42 10.69
N ARG A 50 -1.06 -33.23 11.37
CA ARG A 50 -1.18 -32.23 12.44
C ARG A 50 -0.20 -32.48 13.58
N GLY A 51 0.04 -33.75 13.93
CA GLY A 51 0.90 -34.11 15.06
C GLY A 51 2.34 -33.67 14.83
N ALA A 52 2.90 -34.01 13.66
CA ALA A 52 4.24 -33.59 13.27
C ALA A 52 4.34 -32.06 13.16
N LEU A 53 3.34 -31.40 12.55
CA LEU A 53 3.33 -29.94 12.45
C LEU A 53 3.30 -29.27 13.83
N ALA A 54 2.42 -29.72 14.73
CA ALA A 54 2.30 -29.15 16.06
C ALA A 54 3.59 -29.32 16.86
N ALA A 55 4.20 -30.52 16.82
CA ALA A 55 5.48 -30.79 17.46
C ALA A 55 6.61 -29.89 16.92
N ALA A 56 6.67 -29.66 15.61
CA ALA A 56 7.67 -28.78 15.00
C ALA A 56 7.47 -27.30 15.34
N LEU A 57 6.22 -26.84 15.48
CA LEU A 57 5.89 -25.44 15.79
C LEU A 57 6.00 -25.10 17.29
N GLN A 58 6.00 -26.10 18.16
CA GLN A 58 6.03 -25.90 19.61
C GLN A 58 7.22 -25.03 20.09
N PRO A 59 8.48 -25.24 19.63
CA PRO A 59 9.60 -24.37 20.01
C PRO A 59 9.44 -22.91 19.56
N VAL A 60 8.73 -22.66 18.44
CA VAL A 60 8.46 -21.30 17.95
C VAL A 60 7.47 -20.60 18.88
N VAL A 61 6.44 -21.30 19.34
CA VAL A 61 5.46 -20.75 20.29
C VAL A 61 6.12 -20.41 21.63
N GLU A 62 7.03 -21.25 22.11
CA GLU A 62 7.74 -21.07 23.39
C GLU A 62 8.65 -19.84 23.42
N GLN A 63 9.18 -19.41 22.26
CA GLN A 63 9.95 -18.17 22.13
C GLN A 63 9.10 -16.90 22.35
N TRP A 64 7.77 -17.01 22.28
CA TRP A 64 6.83 -15.90 22.43
C TRP A 64 5.85 -16.15 23.59
N PRO A 65 6.30 -16.05 24.86
CA PRO A 65 5.43 -16.25 26.00
C PRO A 65 4.38 -15.13 26.13
N GLY A 66 3.27 -15.42 26.80
CA GLY A 66 2.01 -14.65 26.81
C GLY A 66 2.05 -13.12 26.64
N PRO A 67 2.80 -12.35 27.45
CA PRO A 67 2.79 -10.89 27.34
C PRO A 67 3.58 -10.35 26.12
N TYR A 68 4.43 -11.17 25.50
CA TYR A 68 5.26 -10.75 24.37
C TYR A 68 4.52 -10.96 23.04
N GLN A 69 4.47 -9.89 22.25
CA GLN A 69 3.94 -9.93 20.89
C GLN A 69 4.90 -9.23 19.93
N PRO A 70 5.00 -9.72 18.69
CA PRO A 70 5.68 -8.97 17.62
C PRO A 70 5.08 -7.58 17.47
N GLN A 71 5.91 -6.60 17.12
CA GLN A 71 5.43 -5.24 16.87
C GLN A 71 4.66 -5.14 15.54
N ALA A 72 5.13 -5.84 14.50
CA ALA A 72 4.51 -5.86 13.19
C ALA A 72 3.18 -6.63 13.19
N ALA A 73 2.16 -6.11 12.51
CA ALA A 73 0.84 -6.73 12.47
C ALA A 73 0.85 -8.07 11.71
N ALA A 74 1.59 -8.16 10.60
CA ALA A 74 1.84 -9.42 9.89
C ALA A 74 2.44 -10.50 10.80
N ALA A 75 3.53 -10.21 11.51
CA ALA A 75 4.14 -11.14 12.45
C ALA A 75 3.18 -11.57 13.57
N ARG A 76 2.35 -10.65 14.11
CA ARG A 76 1.30 -11.00 15.09
C ARG A 76 0.26 -11.97 14.52
N ARG A 77 -0.17 -11.76 13.28
CA ARG A 77 -1.11 -12.68 12.60
C ARG A 77 -0.48 -14.05 12.37
N LEU A 78 0.79 -14.12 11.95
CA LEU A 78 1.53 -15.40 11.82
C LEU A 78 1.61 -16.13 13.15
N LEU A 79 1.99 -15.42 14.22
CA LEU A 79 2.07 -16.01 15.56
C LEU A 79 0.72 -16.58 16.02
N ALA A 80 -0.39 -15.91 15.71
CA ALA A 80 -1.73 -16.41 16.03
C ALA A 80 -2.07 -17.71 15.27
N VAL A 81 -1.71 -17.78 13.99
CA VAL A 81 -1.89 -18.98 13.15
C VAL A 81 -1.02 -20.13 13.64
N VAL A 82 0.26 -19.86 13.92
CA VAL A 82 1.22 -20.84 14.45
C VAL A 82 0.76 -21.39 15.80
N ARG A 83 0.30 -20.53 16.72
CA ARG A 83 -0.29 -20.97 18.00
C ARG A 83 -1.52 -21.85 17.80
N SER A 84 -2.36 -21.55 16.81
CA SER A 84 -3.56 -22.35 16.51
C SER A 84 -3.24 -23.70 15.86
N ALA A 85 -2.14 -23.79 15.12
CA ALA A 85 -1.65 -25.04 14.54
C ALA A 85 -0.95 -25.92 15.59
N ALA A 86 -0.18 -25.32 16.50
CA ALA A 86 0.50 -26.03 17.60
C ALA A 86 -0.45 -26.43 18.75
N GLY A 87 -1.51 -25.65 18.97
CA GLY A 87 -2.46 -25.86 20.05
C GLY A 87 -3.40 -27.06 19.87
N PRO A 88 -4.08 -27.47 20.96
CA PRO A 88 -5.05 -28.56 20.92
C PRO A 88 -6.25 -28.21 20.05
N VAL A 89 -7.00 -29.25 19.64
CA VAL A 89 -8.29 -29.08 18.97
C VAL A 89 -9.35 -28.70 19.99
N GLU A 90 -10.06 -27.60 19.75
CA GLU A 90 -11.14 -27.10 20.61
C GLU A 90 -12.50 -27.59 20.10
N PRO A 91 -13.29 -28.31 20.92
CA PRO A 91 -14.66 -28.68 20.57
C PRO A 91 -15.61 -27.49 20.78
N GLY A 92 -16.40 -27.12 19.77
CA GLY A 92 -17.44 -26.09 19.89
C GLY A 92 -17.75 -25.35 18.59
N PRO A 93 -18.86 -24.59 18.55
CA PRO A 93 -19.17 -23.72 17.41
C PRO A 93 -18.10 -22.64 17.27
N ALA A 94 -17.86 -22.19 16.03
CA ALA A 94 -16.90 -21.12 15.76
C ALA A 94 -17.31 -19.83 16.48
N GLU A 95 -16.69 -19.52 17.62
CA GLU A 95 -16.76 -18.15 18.14
C GLU A 95 -16.01 -17.26 17.14
N ALA A 96 -16.76 -16.46 16.39
CA ALA A 96 -16.20 -15.33 15.68
C ALA A 96 -15.53 -14.46 16.74
N SER A 97 -14.20 -14.34 16.67
CA SER A 97 -13.48 -13.45 17.57
C SER A 97 -14.20 -12.11 17.61
N ARG A 98 -14.61 -11.68 18.82
CA ARG A 98 -15.28 -10.41 19.06
C ARG A 98 -14.30 -9.26 18.79
N TRP A 99 -14.07 -8.96 17.52
CA TRP A 99 -13.44 -7.73 17.07
C TRP A 99 -14.53 -6.89 16.41
N LEU A 100 -15.31 -6.18 17.23
CA LEU A 100 -16.14 -5.11 16.71
C LEU A 100 -15.45 -3.80 17.03
N GLU A 101 -14.66 -3.32 16.09
CA GLU A 101 -14.76 -1.93 15.64
C GLU A 101 -14.72 -1.91 14.12
N THR A 102 -15.84 -1.60 13.47
CA THR A 102 -15.95 -1.44 12.01
C THR A 102 -15.35 -0.10 11.56
N CYS A 103 -14.16 0.20 12.05
CA CYS A 103 -13.48 1.46 11.77
C CYS A 103 -13.08 1.52 10.30
N GLN A 104 -13.41 2.63 9.64
CA GLN A 104 -13.04 2.87 8.25
C GLN A 104 -11.52 2.94 8.02
N HIS A 105 -10.74 3.32 9.05
CA HIS A 105 -9.28 3.41 8.99
C HIS A 105 -8.59 2.04 9.01
N GLU A 106 -9.17 1.06 9.71
CA GLU A 106 -8.62 -0.29 9.85
C GLU A 106 -9.21 -1.26 8.82
N ALA A 107 -9.98 -0.77 7.85
CA ALA A 107 -10.71 -1.63 6.91
C ALA A 107 -9.83 -2.66 6.19
N VAL A 108 -8.62 -2.27 5.78
CA VAL A 108 -7.67 -3.17 5.11
C VAL A 108 -7.06 -4.17 6.09
N ASP A 109 -6.74 -3.75 7.31
CA ASP A 109 -6.24 -4.65 8.34
C ASP A 109 -7.31 -5.65 8.80
N LEU A 110 -8.58 -5.22 8.86
CA LEU A 110 -9.70 -6.08 9.21
C LEU A 110 -9.91 -7.20 8.20
N VAL A 111 -9.65 -6.94 6.92
CA VAL A 111 -9.66 -7.96 5.86
C VAL A 111 -8.59 -9.03 6.13
N LEU A 112 -7.34 -8.61 6.37
CA LEU A 112 -6.22 -9.51 6.67
C LEU A 112 -6.42 -10.26 8.01
N ALA A 113 -6.90 -9.57 9.03
CA ALA A 113 -7.15 -10.12 10.35
C ALA A 113 -8.33 -11.11 10.35
N ALA A 114 -9.39 -10.84 9.57
CA ALA A 114 -10.51 -11.75 9.42
C ALA A 114 -10.08 -13.04 8.72
N ARG A 115 -9.27 -12.96 7.67
CA ARG A 115 -8.69 -14.15 7.00
C ARG A 115 -7.81 -14.94 7.96
N ALA A 116 -6.87 -14.29 8.64
CA ALA A 116 -6.02 -14.97 9.63
C ALA A 116 -6.85 -15.60 10.76
N GLY A 117 -7.89 -14.92 11.23
CA GLY A 117 -8.84 -15.42 12.23
C GLY A 117 -9.60 -16.66 11.75
N GLU A 118 -10.05 -16.67 10.50
CA GLU A 118 -10.68 -17.83 9.87
C GLU A 118 -9.74 -19.03 9.80
N VAL A 119 -8.48 -18.83 9.38
CA VAL A 119 -7.43 -19.86 9.37
C VAL A 119 -7.18 -20.41 10.77
N CYS A 120 -7.01 -19.54 11.76
CA CYS A 120 -6.87 -19.94 13.16
C CYS A 120 -8.07 -20.80 13.63
N SER A 121 -9.28 -20.40 13.25
CA SER A 121 -10.53 -21.09 13.58
C SER A 121 -10.60 -22.48 12.93
N LEU A 122 -10.21 -22.59 11.66
CA LEU A 122 -10.10 -23.84 10.91
C LEU A 122 -9.11 -24.79 11.57
N LEU A 123 -7.92 -24.30 11.92
CA LEU A 123 -6.88 -25.07 12.59
C LEU A 123 -7.32 -25.56 13.97
N ARG A 124 -7.92 -24.71 14.81
CA ARG A 124 -8.37 -25.14 16.15
C ARG A 124 -9.50 -26.15 16.11
N ARG A 125 -10.31 -26.19 15.06
CA ARG A 125 -11.35 -27.24 14.89
C ARG A 125 -10.81 -28.54 14.29
N GLY A 126 -9.56 -28.56 13.82
CA GLY A 126 -9.04 -29.68 13.04
C GLY A 126 -9.77 -29.88 11.71
N ALA A 127 -10.43 -28.85 11.19
CA ALA A 127 -11.06 -28.93 9.87
C ALA A 127 -9.96 -28.93 8.79
N VAL A 128 -10.16 -29.75 7.76
CA VAL A 128 -9.19 -29.93 6.68
C VAL A 128 -9.73 -29.29 5.41
N VAL A 129 -8.91 -28.44 4.79
CA VAL A 129 -9.13 -27.91 3.44
C VAL A 129 -7.87 -28.16 2.61
N PRO A 130 -7.99 -28.33 1.29
CA PRO A 130 -6.84 -28.74 0.50
C PRO A 130 -5.78 -27.62 0.32
N MET A 131 -6.14 -26.34 0.41
CA MET A 131 -5.24 -25.17 0.37
C MET A 131 -5.94 -23.86 0.79
N LEU A 132 -5.22 -22.75 0.88
CA LEU A 132 -5.83 -21.41 0.93
C LEU A 132 -6.07 -20.86 -0.48
N LEU A 133 -7.29 -20.38 -0.72
CA LEU A 133 -7.70 -19.79 -1.99
C LEU A 133 -7.01 -18.47 -2.28
N ALA A 134 -6.79 -17.63 -1.26
CA ALA A 134 -6.29 -16.28 -1.49
C ALA A 134 -4.76 -16.18 -1.64
N THR A 135 -4.01 -17.27 -1.49
CA THR A 135 -2.54 -17.27 -1.61
C THR A 135 -2.12 -16.63 -2.94
N SER A 136 -1.42 -15.48 -2.89
CA SER A 136 -1.08 -14.74 -4.11
C SER A 136 -0.05 -15.49 -4.96
N ASP A 137 -0.10 -15.29 -6.28
CA ASP A 137 0.88 -15.83 -7.25
C ASP A 137 2.07 -14.89 -7.46
N SER A 138 2.01 -13.71 -6.85
CA SER A 138 2.84 -12.56 -7.17
C SER A 138 3.21 -11.78 -5.91
N ALA A 139 4.29 -11.00 -6.01
CA ALA A 139 4.82 -10.22 -4.91
C ALA A 139 3.96 -8.98 -4.56
N ASP A 140 3.10 -8.54 -5.48
CA ASP A 140 2.21 -7.41 -5.27
C ASP A 140 0.85 -7.82 -4.68
N GLY A 141 0.61 -9.13 -4.54
CA GLY A 141 -0.60 -9.69 -3.95
C GLY A 141 -1.69 -10.04 -4.95
N THR A 142 -1.47 -9.91 -6.26
CA THR A 142 -2.46 -10.35 -7.27
C THR A 142 -2.66 -11.88 -7.24
N LEU A 143 -3.79 -12.30 -7.79
CA LEU A 143 -4.14 -13.70 -7.98
C LEU A 143 -4.77 -13.85 -9.37
N ASP A 144 -4.21 -14.73 -10.19
CA ASP A 144 -4.78 -15.11 -11.49
C ASP A 144 -6.20 -15.70 -11.29
N PRO A 145 -7.23 -15.15 -11.96
CA PRO A 145 -8.57 -15.72 -11.98
C PRO A 145 -8.61 -17.22 -12.29
N ARG A 146 -7.76 -17.70 -13.21
CA ARG A 146 -7.69 -19.13 -13.57
C ARG A 146 -7.22 -19.97 -12.39
N GLU A 147 -6.21 -19.48 -11.67
CA GLU A 147 -5.68 -20.14 -10.47
C GLU A 147 -6.74 -20.22 -9.37
N LEU A 148 -7.54 -19.16 -9.16
CA LEU A 148 -8.66 -19.22 -8.22
C LEU A 148 -9.68 -20.31 -8.59
N VAL A 149 -10.08 -20.40 -9.87
CA VAL A 149 -11.03 -21.41 -10.33
C VAL A 149 -10.45 -22.82 -10.18
N MET A 150 -9.18 -23.04 -10.53
CA MET A 150 -8.53 -24.35 -10.33
C MET A 150 -8.51 -24.77 -8.86
N ARG A 151 -8.21 -23.85 -7.94
CA ARG A 151 -8.25 -24.13 -6.50
C ARG A 151 -9.65 -24.48 -6.02
N LEU A 152 -10.68 -23.79 -6.53
CA LEU A 152 -12.07 -24.12 -6.21
C LEU A 152 -12.48 -25.50 -6.75
N THR A 153 -12.02 -25.90 -7.93
CA THR A 153 -12.21 -27.26 -8.43
C THR A 153 -11.58 -28.31 -7.49
N GLU A 154 -10.39 -28.05 -6.93
CA GLU A 154 -9.80 -28.94 -5.91
C GLU A 154 -10.62 -28.99 -4.61
N TYR A 155 -11.23 -27.88 -4.20
CA TYR A 155 -12.15 -27.85 -3.06
C TYR A 155 -13.37 -28.73 -3.29
N GLU A 156 -13.96 -28.67 -4.48
CA GLU A 156 -15.11 -29.50 -4.87
C GLU A 156 -14.77 -30.98 -4.86
N GLN A 157 -13.64 -31.36 -5.48
CA GLN A 157 -13.15 -32.74 -5.49
C GLN A 157 -12.88 -33.28 -4.08
N ALA A 158 -12.46 -32.42 -3.16
CA ALA A 158 -12.24 -32.76 -1.76
C ALA A 158 -13.54 -32.73 -0.91
N GLY A 159 -14.68 -32.34 -1.48
CA GLY A 159 -15.93 -32.15 -0.74
C GLY A 159 -15.84 -31.06 0.33
N ALA A 160 -14.89 -30.12 0.20
CA ALA A 160 -14.63 -29.05 1.15
C ALA A 160 -15.33 -27.77 0.72
N ARG A 161 -15.71 -26.93 1.69
CA ARG A 161 -16.27 -25.60 1.43
C ARG A 161 -15.27 -24.51 1.80
N PRO A 162 -15.10 -23.48 0.94
CA PRO A 162 -14.19 -22.40 1.24
C PRO A 162 -14.72 -21.52 2.38
N GLY A 163 -13.79 -20.98 3.18
CA GLY A 163 -14.13 -20.00 4.19
C GLY A 163 -14.49 -18.64 3.55
N PRO A 164 -15.50 -17.92 4.06
CA PRO A 164 -15.92 -16.64 3.47
C PRO A 164 -14.85 -15.55 3.50
N ALA A 165 -13.93 -15.53 4.48
CA ALA A 165 -12.88 -14.52 4.54
C ALA A 165 -11.74 -14.80 3.56
N ASP A 166 -11.30 -16.05 3.45
CA ASP A 166 -10.29 -16.47 2.47
C ASP A 166 -10.83 -16.35 1.03
N LEU A 167 -12.05 -16.79 0.74
CA LEU A 167 -12.67 -16.56 -0.57
C LEU A 167 -12.85 -15.06 -0.85
N GLY A 168 -13.32 -14.28 0.12
CA GLY A 168 -13.46 -12.83 -0.02
C GLY A 168 -12.12 -12.15 -0.36
N GLN A 169 -11.04 -12.56 0.31
CA GLN A 169 -9.71 -12.04 0.00
C GLN A 169 -9.23 -12.49 -1.39
N ALA A 170 -9.51 -13.72 -1.81
CA ALA A 170 -9.17 -14.20 -3.15
C ALA A 170 -9.86 -13.38 -4.24
N LEU A 171 -11.14 -13.05 -4.05
CA LEU A 171 -11.89 -12.18 -4.96
C LEU A 171 -11.29 -10.77 -5.04
N LEU A 172 -10.90 -10.16 -3.92
CA LEU A 172 -10.26 -8.83 -3.92
C LEU A 172 -8.89 -8.81 -4.63
N ARG A 173 -8.22 -9.97 -4.73
CA ARG A 173 -6.95 -10.14 -5.45
C ARG A 173 -7.13 -10.47 -6.95
N CYS A 174 -8.30 -11.00 -7.33
CA CYS A 174 -8.71 -11.21 -8.71
C CYS A 174 -9.44 -9.98 -9.26
N GLY A 175 -8.72 -9.14 -10.00
CA GLY A 175 -9.25 -7.90 -10.56
C GLY A 175 -8.46 -7.46 -11.79
N GLY A 176 -8.55 -6.16 -12.12
CA GLY A 176 -7.81 -5.59 -13.26
C GLY A 176 -8.59 -5.56 -14.57
N GLY A 177 -9.86 -5.97 -14.55
CA GLY A 177 -10.74 -6.03 -15.71
C GLY A 177 -11.42 -7.39 -15.82
N PRO A 178 -12.43 -7.52 -16.71
CA PRO A 178 -13.13 -8.79 -16.93
C PRO A 178 -12.16 -9.92 -17.26
N ALA A 179 -12.35 -11.06 -16.60
CA ALA A 179 -11.57 -12.26 -16.88
C ALA A 179 -11.92 -12.87 -18.25
N ASP A 180 -11.07 -13.78 -18.71
CA ASP A 180 -11.29 -14.62 -19.90
C ASP A 180 -12.67 -15.33 -19.80
N PRO A 181 -13.53 -15.26 -20.83
CA PRO A 181 -14.82 -15.96 -20.86
C PRO A 181 -14.75 -17.45 -20.53
N ASP A 182 -13.65 -18.14 -20.89
CA ASP A 182 -13.48 -19.55 -20.58
C ASP A 182 -13.28 -19.80 -19.09
N VAL A 183 -12.56 -18.90 -18.40
CA VAL A 183 -12.37 -18.95 -16.94
C VAL A 183 -13.68 -18.64 -16.22
N VAL A 184 -14.45 -17.68 -16.73
CA VAL A 184 -15.78 -17.37 -16.19
C VAL A 184 -16.72 -18.57 -16.35
N SER A 185 -16.75 -19.20 -17.51
CA SER A 185 -17.59 -20.38 -17.77
C SER A 185 -17.21 -21.55 -16.87
N ALA A 186 -15.91 -21.81 -16.69
CA ALA A 186 -15.43 -22.84 -15.77
C ALA A 186 -15.84 -22.57 -14.30
N ALA A 187 -15.93 -21.30 -13.89
CA ALA A 187 -16.43 -20.95 -12.56
C ALA A 187 -17.96 -21.17 -12.41
N GLU A 188 -18.73 -21.04 -13.48
CA GLU A 188 -20.18 -21.30 -13.50
C GLU A 188 -20.51 -22.80 -13.47
N GLU A 189 -19.61 -23.62 -14.02
CA GLU A 189 -19.74 -25.08 -14.04
C GLU A 189 -19.42 -25.75 -12.70
N LEU A 190 -18.85 -25.01 -11.73
CA LEU A 190 -18.62 -25.52 -10.37
C LEU A 190 -19.96 -25.86 -9.70
N GLU A 191 -20.06 -27.06 -9.12
CA GLU A 191 -21.17 -27.50 -8.27
C GLU A 191 -21.13 -26.84 -6.87
N LEU A 192 -20.01 -26.21 -6.52
CA LEU A 192 -19.88 -25.39 -5.32
C LEU A 192 -20.89 -24.21 -5.32
N PRO A 193 -21.62 -23.95 -4.22
CA PRO A 193 -22.54 -22.81 -4.11
C PRO A 193 -21.89 -21.44 -4.35
N GLU A 194 -20.57 -21.35 -4.16
CA GLU A 194 -19.78 -20.14 -4.40
C GLU A 194 -19.50 -19.88 -5.89
N GLY A 195 -19.61 -20.90 -6.77
CA GLY A 195 -19.26 -20.83 -8.20
C GLY A 195 -19.94 -19.69 -8.97
N PRO A 196 -21.29 -19.59 -8.96
CA PRO A 196 -22.00 -18.51 -9.66
C PRO A 196 -21.58 -17.10 -9.22
N ARG A 197 -21.27 -16.93 -7.93
CA ARG A 197 -20.78 -15.66 -7.39
C ARG A 197 -19.38 -15.35 -7.90
N VAL A 198 -18.48 -16.34 -7.91
CA VAL A 198 -17.11 -16.17 -8.42
C VAL A 198 -17.16 -15.80 -9.90
N ALA A 199 -17.95 -16.50 -10.71
CA ALA A 199 -18.15 -16.17 -12.12
C ALA A 199 -18.66 -14.74 -12.33
N ALA A 200 -19.68 -14.32 -11.58
CA ALA A 200 -20.19 -12.96 -11.65
C ALA A 200 -19.13 -11.90 -11.32
N TRP A 201 -18.30 -12.14 -10.30
CA TRP A 201 -17.19 -11.26 -9.91
C TRP A 201 -16.12 -11.16 -11.01
N LEU A 202 -15.70 -12.30 -11.54
CA LEU A 202 -14.69 -12.37 -12.61
C LEU A 202 -15.18 -11.71 -13.91
N ARG A 203 -16.45 -11.89 -14.25
CA ARG A 203 -17.10 -11.22 -15.39
C ARG A 203 -17.19 -9.70 -15.22
N ALA A 204 -17.49 -9.24 -14.01
CA ALA A 204 -17.54 -7.81 -13.70
C ALA A 204 -16.14 -7.16 -13.68
N GLY A 205 -15.08 -7.97 -13.59
CA GLY A 205 -13.70 -7.51 -13.54
C GLY A 205 -13.20 -7.12 -12.15
N GLY A 206 -13.91 -7.58 -11.12
CA GLY A 206 -13.59 -7.34 -9.72
C GLY A 206 -14.28 -6.12 -9.12
N LEU A 207 -13.71 -5.61 -8.04
CA LEU A 207 -14.22 -4.44 -7.33
C LEU A 207 -14.04 -3.17 -8.21
N PRO A 208 -15.05 -2.29 -8.33
CA PRO A 208 -14.90 -1.06 -9.10
C PRO A 208 -13.96 -0.06 -8.39
N GLN A 209 -13.35 0.85 -9.16
CA GLN A 209 -12.57 1.95 -8.58
C GLN A 209 -13.49 2.93 -7.86
N PRO A 210 -13.17 3.35 -6.62
CA PRO A 210 -13.99 4.32 -5.90
C PRO A 210 -13.81 5.72 -6.48
N GLU A 211 -14.82 6.57 -6.29
CA GLU A 211 -14.63 8.01 -6.42
C GLU A 211 -13.63 8.52 -5.37
N LEU A 212 -12.75 9.44 -5.75
CA LEU A 212 -11.72 10.00 -4.88
C LEU A 212 -12.04 11.46 -4.59
N THR A 213 -11.98 11.85 -3.32
CA THR A 213 -12.20 13.23 -2.88
C THR A 213 -10.97 13.76 -2.18
N VAL A 214 -10.33 14.79 -2.73
CA VAL A 214 -9.20 15.46 -2.07
C VAL A 214 -9.74 16.41 -1.02
N GLU A 215 -9.34 16.24 0.23
CA GLU A 215 -9.78 17.04 1.37
C GLU A 215 -8.59 17.75 2.01
N ARG A 216 -8.76 19.01 2.40
CA ARG A 216 -7.77 19.76 3.17
C ARG A 216 -8.20 19.81 4.62
N GLU A 217 -7.31 19.42 5.53
CA GLU A 217 -7.54 19.61 6.97
C GLU A 217 -7.75 21.10 7.27
N PRO A 218 -8.90 21.50 7.85
CA PRO A 218 -9.14 22.88 8.23
C PRO A 218 -8.37 23.22 9.51
N GLY A 219 -7.97 24.47 9.64
CA GLY A 219 -7.37 25.03 10.87
C GLY A 219 -5.95 25.57 10.66
N GLU A 220 -5.49 26.32 11.67
CA GLU A 220 -4.11 26.81 11.74
C GLU A 220 -3.15 25.67 12.20
N PRO A 221 -1.84 25.79 11.94
CA PRO A 221 -0.83 24.88 12.47
C PRO A 221 -0.91 24.68 13.99
N GLU A 222 -1.29 23.49 14.45
CA GLU A 222 -1.33 23.16 15.88
C GLU A 222 -0.46 21.94 16.24
N PRO A 223 0.16 21.90 17.44
CA PRO A 223 0.80 20.69 17.95
C PRO A 223 -0.20 19.54 18.11
N PRO A 224 0.17 18.29 17.81
CA PRO A 224 -0.72 17.15 17.96
C PRO A 224 -1.18 17.00 19.42
N SER A 225 -2.49 16.89 19.64
CA SER A 225 -3.05 16.61 20.97
C SER A 225 -4.04 15.45 20.93
N ARG A 226 -3.97 14.58 21.95
CA ARG A 226 -4.96 13.51 22.15
C ARG A 226 -6.38 14.08 22.36
N ARG A 227 -6.49 15.29 22.92
CA ARG A 227 -7.78 15.99 23.15
C ARG A 227 -8.43 16.49 21.85
N ARG A 228 -7.65 16.88 20.83
CA ARG A 228 -8.15 17.34 19.52
C ARG A 228 -8.06 16.27 18.42
N ARG A 229 -8.12 14.99 18.79
CA ARG A 229 -8.11 13.85 17.85
C ARG A 229 -6.96 13.93 16.80
N ALA A 230 -5.78 14.41 17.22
CA ALA A 230 -4.54 14.47 16.42
C ALA A 230 -4.56 15.31 15.12
N ARG A 231 -5.43 16.32 15.01
CA ARG A 231 -5.41 17.27 13.87
C ARG A 231 -4.22 18.23 13.95
N VAL A 232 -3.61 18.52 12.79
CA VAL A 232 -2.42 19.42 12.68
C VAL A 232 -2.75 20.69 11.89
N GLY A 233 -3.84 20.71 11.11
CA GLY A 233 -4.29 21.90 10.35
C GLY A 233 -3.48 22.18 9.08
N ARG A 234 -2.60 21.26 8.69
CA ARG A 234 -1.67 21.41 7.55
C ARG A 234 -1.60 20.15 6.69
N ARG A 235 -2.70 19.45 6.49
CA ARG A 235 -2.68 18.23 5.69
C ARG A 235 -3.63 18.31 4.51
N ILE A 236 -3.23 17.66 3.45
CA ILE A 236 -4.10 17.27 2.35
C ILE A 236 -4.26 15.77 2.51
N LEU A 237 -5.49 15.29 2.48
CA LEU A 237 -5.85 13.89 2.60
C LEU A 237 -6.76 13.52 1.42
N VAL A 238 -7.03 12.23 1.26
CA VAL A 238 -7.93 11.72 0.22
C VAL A 238 -8.96 10.81 0.88
N GLY A 239 -10.23 11.08 0.60
CA GLY A 239 -11.36 10.20 0.93
C GLY A 239 -11.74 9.33 -0.27
N THR A 240 -12.48 8.25 0.02
CA THR A 240 -13.03 7.37 -1.02
C THR A 240 -14.55 7.32 -0.91
N GLY A 241 -15.24 7.28 -2.05
CA GLY A 241 -16.69 7.04 -2.12
C GLY A 241 -17.10 5.68 -1.58
N GLU A 242 -18.41 5.45 -1.50
CA GLU A 242 -18.97 4.13 -1.18
C GLU A 242 -18.76 3.15 -2.35
N LEU A 243 -18.62 1.87 -2.03
CA LEU A 243 -18.48 0.80 -3.01
C LEU A 243 -19.67 -0.17 -2.94
N PRO A 244 -20.14 -0.69 -4.09
CA PRO A 244 -21.20 -1.68 -4.12
C PRO A 244 -20.71 -3.06 -3.62
N GLY A 245 -21.63 -3.99 -3.41
CA GLY A 245 -21.29 -5.40 -3.11
C GLY A 245 -20.96 -5.69 -1.64
N ARG A 246 -21.18 -4.74 -0.72
CA ARG A 246 -20.95 -4.95 0.73
C ARG A 246 -21.61 -6.23 1.26
N GLY A 247 -22.82 -6.54 0.81
CA GLY A 247 -23.60 -7.70 1.26
C GLY A 247 -22.98 -9.04 0.86
N ASP A 248 -22.11 -9.03 -0.14
CA ASP A 248 -21.46 -10.25 -0.64
C ASP A 248 -20.26 -10.64 0.24
N PHE A 249 -19.74 -9.74 1.06
CA PHE A 249 -18.55 -9.99 1.87
C PHE A 249 -18.88 -10.22 3.35
N PRO A 250 -18.04 -11.00 4.07
CA PRO A 250 -18.24 -11.22 5.49
C PRO A 250 -18.18 -9.89 6.26
N ARG A 251 -18.92 -9.82 7.37
CA ARG A 251 -19.09 -8.59 8.17
C ARG A 251 -17.80 -7.81 8.48
N PRO A 252 -16.64 -8.44 8.78
CA PRO A 252 -15.40 -7.70 9.02
C PRO A 252 -14.92 -6.85 7.83
N PHE A 253 -15.32 -7.18 6.60
CA PHE A 253 -14.93 -6.45 5.39
C PHE A 253 -15.82 -5.23 5.15
N TRP A 254 -16.95 -5.11 5.85
CA TRP A 254 -17.97 -4.10 5.53
C TRP A 254 -17.49 -2.64 5.62
N SER A 255 -16.46 -2.35 6.41
CA SER A 255 -15.85 -1.01 6.47
C SER A 255 -15.04 -0.66 5.22
N LEU A 256 -14.61 -1.64 4.43
CA LEU A 256 -13.97 -1.44 3.12
C LEU A 256 -14.94 -0.78 2.13
N PHE A 257 -16.21 -1.18 2.18
CA PHE A 257 -17.25 -0.75 1.24
C PHE A 257 -17.91 0.58 1.59
N ARG A 258 -17.67 1.09 2.81
CA ARG A 258 -18.21 2.37 3.24
C ARG A 258 -17.36 3.51 2.70
N ARG A 259 -18.00 4.68 2.58
CA ARG A 259 -17.30 5.94 2.34
C ARG A 259 -16.18 6.08 3.37
N PHE A 260 -15.00 6.44 2.89
CA PHE A 260 -13.88 6.81 3.73
C PHE A 260 -13.78 8.33 3.82
N GLU A 261 -14.08 8.86 4.99
CA GLU A 261 -13.94 10.29 5.29
C GLU A 261 -12.68 10.52 6.14
N PRO A 262 -11.57 11.01 5.56
CA PRO A 262 -10.28 11.08 6.22
C PRO A 262 -10.24 12.08 7.38
N LEU A 263 -11.18 13.04 7.39
CA LEU A 263 -11.30 14.04 8.45
C LEU A 263 -12.14 13.57 9.65
N ILE A 264 -12.86 12.43 9.57
CA ILE A 264 -13.56 11.91 10.75
C ILE A 264 -12.51 11.48 11.79
N GLY A 265 -12.49 12.19 12.93
CA GLY A 265 -11.54 11.89 14.00
C GLY A 265 -11.84 10.55 14.66
N CYS A 266 -10.84 9.65 14.67
CA CYS A 266 -10.91 8.33 15.29
C CYS A 266 -9.67 8.09 16.16
N ASN A 267 -9.83 7.38 17.29
CA ASN A 267 -8.69 7.05 18.15
C ASN A 267 -7.73 6.03 17.50
N HIS A 268 -8.20 5.25 16.50
CA HIS A 268 -7.38 4.33 15.71
C HIS A 268 -6.47 5.02 14.69
N LEU A 269 -6.62 6.34 14.48
CA LEU A 269 -5.63 7.13 13.72
C LEU A 269 -4.22 7.09 14.34
N LEU A 270 -4.12 6.65 15.60
CA LEU A 270 -2.87 6.47 16.33
C LEU A 270 -2.39 5.00 16.35
N LEU A 271 -3.13 4.07 15.75
CA LEU A 271 -2.76 2.66 15.70
C LEU A 271 -1.90 2.33 14.49
N ARG A 272 -1.05 1.30 14.64
CA ARG A 272 0.13 1.02 13.82
C ARG A 272 -0.20 0.05 12.68
N SER A 273 -0.33 0.55 11.45
CA SER A 273 -0.71 -0.29 10.30
C SER A 273 -0.04 0.08 8.97
N ARG A 274 1.15 0.68 9.02
CA ARG A 274 2.01 0.77 7.82
C ARG A 274 2.75 -0.53 7.60
N GLU A 275 2.17 -1.40 6.78
CA GLU A 275 2.85 -2.59 6.32
C GLU A 275 2.56 -2.88 4.84
N ARG A 276 3.56 -3.46 4.16
CA ARG A 276 3.46 -3.89 2.75
C ARG A 276 2.29 -4.84 2.48
N HIS A 277 1.90 -5.65 3.46
CA HIS A 277 0.79 -6.61 3.34
C HIS A 277 -0.56 -5.92 3.10
N ALA A 278 -0.74 -4.67 3.55
CA ALA A 278 -1.94 -3.89 3.27
C ALA A 278 -2.07 -3.57 1.76
N ALA A 279 -0.97 -3.23 1.09
CA ALA A 279 -0.97 -3.01 -0.35
C ALA A 279 -1.29 -4.30 -1.12
N ALA A 280 -0.79 -5.44 -0.64
CA ALA A 280 -1.08 -6.77 -1.20
C ALA A 280 -2.45 -7.35 -0.83
N ALA A 281 -3.18 -6.69 0.08
CA ALA A 281 -4.56 -7.05 0.37
C ALA A 281 -5.50 -6.59 -0.77
N LEU A 282 -5.18 -5.46 -1.39
CA LEU A 282 -5.97 -4.81 -2.44
C LEU A 282 -5.07 -4.39 -3.61
N PRO A 283 -4.44 -5.36 -4.31
CA PRO A 283 -3.44 -5.06 -5.34
C PRO A 283 -3.99 -4.17 -6.47
N TRP A 284 -5.28 -4.27 -6.77
CA TRP A 284 -5.99 -3.49 -7.79
C TRP A 284 -6.53 -2.14 -7.31
N HIS A 285 -6.40 -1.83 -6.02
CA HIS A 285 -6.92 -0.61 -5.40
C HIS A 285 -5.91 0.06 -4.45
N PRO A 286 -4.68 0.40 -4.93
CA PRO A 286 -3.70 1.06 -4.10
C PRO A 286 -4.17 2.43 -3.59
N GLU A 287 -5.12 3.09 -4.29
CA GLU A 287 -5.75 4.33 -3.81
C GLU A 287 -6.56 4.15 -2.53
N ILE A 288 -7.29 3.03 -2.37
CA ILE A 288 -8.05 2.70 -1.15
C ILE A 288 -7.12 2.49 0.04
N VAL A 289 -5.98 1.84 -0.22
CA VAL A 289 -4.96 1.57 0.79
C VAL A 289 -4.24 2.86 1.16
N ALA A 290 -3.75 3.60 0.17
CA ALA A 290 -3.03 4.85 0.38
C ALA A 290 -3.88 5.87 1.14
N SER A 291 -5.15 6.06 0.77
CA SER A 291 -6.05 7.03 1.40
C SER A 291 -6.14 6.86 2.92
N ARG A 292 -6.23 5.61 3.38
CA ARG A 292 -6.34 5.25 4.80
C ARG A 292 -5.02 5.36 5.56
N LEU A 293 -3.90 5.36 4.85
CA LEU A 293 -2.56 5.51 5.44
C LEU A 293 -2.08 6.97 5.48
N LEU A 294 -2.65 7.87 4.67
CA LEU A 294 -2.16 9.26 4.49
C LEU A 294 -1.94 10.00 5.82
N THR A 295 -2.85 9.89 6.77
CA THR A 295 -2.71 10.54 8.09
C THR A 295 -1.44 10.09 8.81
N GLN A 296 -1.13 8.79 8.72
CA GLN A 296 0.08 8.24 9.28
C GLN A 296 1.28 8.73 8.46
N VAL A 297 1.28 8.61 7.12
CA VAL A 297 2.42 9.04 6.28
C VAL A 297 2.76 10.51 6.52
N ALA A 298 1.75 11.38 6.57
CA ALA A 298 1.90 12.80 6.85
C ALA A 298 2.57 13.08 8.21
N ALA A 299 2.26 12.26 9.23
CA ALA A 299 2.88 12.37 10.56
C ALA A 299 4.41 12.22 10.55
N THR A 300 4.98 11.52 9.56
CA THR A 300 6.44 11.41 9.40
C THR A 300 7.08 12.72 8.95
N ALA A 301 6.33 13.60 8.29
CA ALA A 301 6.78 14.90 7.85
C ALA A 301 6.55 15.98 8.92
N ASP A 302 5.37 16.01 9.55
CA ASP A 302 4.95 17.15 10.39
C ASP A 302 5.01 16.93 11.92
N GLN A 303 4.97 15.70 12.44
CA GLN A 303 4.87 15.39 13.89
C GLN A 303 6.13 14.76 14.53
N ASN A 304 7.34 15.21 14.17
CA ASN A 304 8.61 14.75 14.76
C ASN A 304 8.94 13.25 14.59
N GLY A 305 8.34 12.54 13.63
CA GLY A 305 8.84 11.24 13.16
C GLY A 305 8.72 10.05 14.12
N ALA A 306 8.06 10.20 15.28
CA ALA A 306 7.80 9.10 16.22
C ALA A 306 6.64 8.17 15.77
N GLY A 307 6.48 7.99 14.46
CA GLY A 307 5.45 7.13 13.89
C GLY A 307 6.00 5.73 13.73
N ASP A 308 5.65 4.83 14.64
CA ASP A 308 5.91 3.41 14.50
C ASP A 308 5.32 2.88 13.17
N GLY A 309 6.13 2.20 12.36
CA GLY A 309 5.71 1.60 11.09
C GLY A 309 6.86 1.49 10.09
N SER A 310 6.84 0.45 9.24
CA SER A 310 7.88 0.27 8.21
C SER A 310 7.66 1.26 7.06
N PRO A 311 8.72 1.89 6.51
CA PRO A 311 8.62 2.74 5.32
C PRO A 311 8.35 1.95 4.03
N ASP A 312 8.52 0.63 4.05
CA ASP A 312 8.46 -0.26 2.88
C ASP A 312 7.07 -0.34 2.23
N PHE A 313 6.04 0.22 2.87
CA PHE A 313 4.70 0.29 2.30
C PHE A 313 4.65 1.20 1.06
N LEU A 314 5.48 2.26 0.96
CA LEU A 314 5.52 3.12 -0.22
C LEU A 314 6.02 2.35 -1.47
N PRO A 315 7.16 1.63 -1.40
CA PRO A 315 7.56 0.71 -2.47
C PRO A 315 6.52 -0.37 -2.76
N ALA A 316 5.78 -0.86 -1.76
CA ALA A 316 4.70 -1.83 -1.99
C ALA A 316 3.53 -1.22 -2.79
N LEU A 317 3.07 -0.01 -2.43
CA LEU A 317 2.03 0.72 -3.17
C LEU A 317 2.45 1.02 -4.62
N ALA A 318 3.72 1.38 -4.83
CA ALA A 318 4.27 1.61 -6.17
C ALA A 318 4.31 0.33 -7.04
N ARG A 319 4.39 -0.85 -6.40
CA ARG A 319 4.40 -2.15 -7.08
C ARG A 319 3.00 -2.73 -7.34
N SER A 320 1.99 -2.34 -6.57
CA SER A 320 0.59 -2.78 -6.72
C SER A 320 0.07 -2.58 -8.14
N SER A 321 -0.62 -3.56 -8.72
CA SER A 321 -1.11 -3.52 -10.11
C SER A 321 -2.17 -2.46 -10.45
N GLY A 322 -2.97 -2.00 -9.49
CA GLY A 322 -4.05 -1.02 -9.72
C GLY A 322 -3.58 0.39 -10.13
N PRO A 323 -4.46 1.31 -10.52
CA PRO A 323 -4.06 2.67 -10.92
C PRO A 323 -3.42 3.45 -9.76
N ALA A 324 -2.37 4.24 -10.05
CA ALA A 324 -1.77 5.17 -9.09
C ALA A 324 -2.32 6.57 -9.33
N GLY A 325 -3.11 7.08 -8.38
CA GLY A 325 -3.84 8.34 -8.47
C GLY A 325 -3.43 9.32 -7.37
N PRO A 326 -4.34 10.25 -6.99
CA PRO A 326 -4.06 11.29 -5.99
C PRO A 326 -3.57 10.77 -4.63
N ALA A 327 -4.14 9.70 -4.10
CA ALA A 327 -3.75 9.20 -2.77
C ALA A 327 -2.34 8.59 -2.78
N VAL A 328 -2.00 7.78 -3.79
CA VAL A 328 -0.64 7.21 -3.93
C VAL A 328 0.38 8.32 -4.15
N HIS A 329 0.14 9.25 -5.07
CA HIS A 329 1.08 10.35 -5.34
C HIS A 329 1.24 11.28 -4.13
N LEU A 330 0.16 11.53 -3.37
CA LEU A 330 0.23 12.32 -2.14
C LEU A 330 0.99 11.57 -1.03
N ALA A 331 0.86 10.24 -0.93
CA ALA A 331 1.66 9.45 0.00
C ALA A 331 3.16 9.51 -0.34
N VAL A 332 3.52 9.43 -1.63
CA VAL A 332 4.90 9.64 -2.09
C VAL A 332 5.37 11.06 -1.78
N ALA A 333 4.55 12.08 -2.02
CA ALA A 333 4.87 13.49 -1.70
C ALA A 333 5.20 13.68 -0.21
N TYR A 334 4.39 13.11 0.69
CA TYR A 334 4.67 13.12 2.12
C TYR A 334 5.98 12.39 2.47
N GLY A 335 6.21 11.22 1.86
CA GLY A 335 7.43 10.43 2.04
C GLY A 335 8.71 11.18 1.63
N LEU A 336 8.69 11.89 0.49
CA LEU A 336 9.83 12.68 0.00
C LEU A 336 10.19 13.84 0.96
N GLY A 337 9.22 14.34 1.71
CA GLY A 337 9.43 15.37 2.73
C GLY A 337 9.50 14.81 4.17
N ALA A 338 9.58 13.49 4.34
CA ALA A 338 9.62 12.86 5.65
C ALA A 338 10.90 13.19 6.41
N ARG A 339 10.81 13.26 7.74
CA ARG A 339 11.98 13.52 8.59
C ARG A 339 12.91 12.31 8.73
N PRO A 340 12.41 11.06 8.88
CA PRO A 340 13.28 9.89 8.91
C PRO A 340 13.89 9.60 7.54
N ASP A 341 15.20 9.32 7.51
CA ASP A 341 15.94 9.05 6.27
C ASP A 341 15.42 7.80 5.55
N ALA A 342 15.13 6.73 6.31
CA ALA A 342 14.55 5.50 5.77
C ALA A 342 13.19 5.72 5.08
N ALA A 343 12.37 6.66 5.60
CA ALA A 343 11.10 7.00 4.97
C ALA A 343 11.29 7.77 3.65
N ARG A 344 12.30 8.63 3.57
CA ARG A 344 12.64 9.33 2.32
C ARG A 344 13.21 8.37 1.28
N ALA A 345 14.12 7.47 1.67
CA ALA A 345 14.67 6.46 0.77
C ALA A 345 13.56 5.58 0.16
N ALA A 346 12.61 5.11 0.97
CA ALA A 346 11.47 4.35 0.48
C ALA A 346 10.56 5.16 -0.45
N ALA A 347 10.42 6.47 -0.24
CA ALA A 347 9.67 7.35 -1.14
C ALA A 347 10.38 7.59 -2.48
N VAL A 348 11.71 7.69 -2.46
CA VAL A 348 12.55 7.75 -3.67
C VAL A 348 12.44 6.44 -4.46
N GLU A 349 12.52 5.29 -3.79
CA GLU A 349 12.29 3.98 -4.41
C GLU A 349 10.87 3.88 -5.00
N ALA A 350 9.85 4.33 -4.27
CA ALA A 350 8.48 4.33 -4.77
C ALA A 350 8.29 5.21 -6.01
N LEU A 351 8.90 6.41 -6.03
CA LEU A 351 8.91 7.30 -7.21
C LEU A 351 9.54 6.59 -8.41
N ALA A 352 10.72 5.99 -8.22
CA ALA A 352 11.41 5.26 -9.27
C ALA A 352 10.59 4.05 -9.76
N GLY A 353 9.96 3.32 -8.83
CA GLY A 353 9.11 2.17 -9.13
C GLY A 353 7.87 2.53 -9.93
N LEU A 354 7.22 3.66 -9.62
CA LEU A 354 6.11 4.21 -10.42
C LEU A 354 6.58 4.64 -11.81
N ALA A 355 7.71 5.34 -11.90
CA ALA A 355 8.28 5.79 -13.18
C ALA A 355 8.65 4.63 -14.10
N ALA A 356 9.35 3.61 -13.57
CA ALA A 356 9.74 2.42 -14.31
C ALA A 356 8.54 1.62 -14.85
N ARG A 357 7.37 1.73 -14.20
CA ARG A 357 6.12 1.10 -14.62
C ARG A 357 5.24 2.00 -15.51
N GLY A 358 5.70 3.21 -15.84
CA GLY A 358 4.90 4.18 -16.60
C GLY A 358 3.65 4.68 -15.86
N ARG A 359 3.68 4.64 -14.52
CA ARG A 359 2.54 4.96 -13.64
C ARG A 359 2.76 6.21 -12.79
N LEU A 360 3.90 6.89 -12.96
CA LEU A 360 4.16 8.18 -12.34
C LEU A 360 3.45 9.29 -13.11
N ASP A 361 2.48 9.92 -12.46
CA ASP A 361 1.97 11.23 -12.88
C ASP A 361 2.85 12.32 -12.23
N GLY A 362 3.88 12.73 -12.97
CA GLY A 362 4.82 13.74 -12.49
C GLY A 362 4.14 15.10 -12.25
N ALA A 363 3.14 15.46 -13.05
CA ALA A 363 2.44 16.73 -12.89
C ALA A 363 1.61 16.76 -11.59
N LEU A 364 0.88 15.68 -11.32
CA LEU A 364 0.11 15.51 -10.08
C LEU A 364 1.02 15.52 -8.85
N LEU A 365 2.14 14.79 -8.89
CA LEU A 365 3.11 14.78 -7.79
C LEU A 365 3.71 16.17 -7.55
N GLY A 366 4.11 16.87 -8.61
CA GLY A 366 4.66 18.23 -8.54
C GLY A 366 3.67 19.21 -7.92
N ALA A 367 2.41 19.16 -8.33
CA ALA A 367 1.34 19.98 -7.76
C ALA A 367 1.11 19.67 -6.27
N HIS A 368 1.11 18.39 -5.87
CA HIS A 368 1.02 18.02 -4.46
C HIS A 368 2.19 18.55 -3.63
N LEU A 369 3.43 18.41 -4.13
CA LEU A 369 4.63 18.92 -3.45
C LEU A 369 4.58 20.44 -3.27
N ALA A 370 4.22 21.19 -4.31
CA ALA A 370 4.09 22.64 -4.22
C ALA A 370 3.04 23.05 -3.17
N ARG A 371 1.84 22.47 -3.23
CA ARG A 371 0.76 22.75 -2.28
C ARG A 371 1.16 22.44 -0.84
N LEU A 372 1.80 21.30 -0.59
CA LEU A 372 2.23 20.92 0.76
C LEU A 372 3.39 21.79 1.29
N VAL A 373 4.27 22.28 0.41
CA VAL A 373 5.31 23.26 0.77
C VAL A 373 4.70 24.63 1.08
N LEU A 374 3.73 25.08 0.30
CA LEU A 374 3.02 26.35 0.53
C LEU A 374 2.14 26.30 1.78
N LEU A 375 1.53 25.13 2.05
CA LEU A 375 0.88 24.84 3.33
C LEU A 375 1.89 24.76 4.48
N GLY A 376 3.18 24.62 4.16
CA GLY A 376 4.36 24.47 5.04
C GLY A 376 4.34 23.20 5.88
N THR A 377 3.66 22.18 5.38
CA THR A 377 3.74 20.80 5.87
C THR A 377 5.10 20.20 5.53
N LEU A 378 5.60 20.47 4.32
CA LEU A 378 6.89 19.99 3.84
C LEU A 378 7.92 21.14 3.79
N LYS A 379 9.18 20.78 4.02
CA LYS A 379 10.31 21.70 3.88
C LYS A 379 10.91 21.54 2.48
N LEU A 380 10.88 22.60 1.68
CA LEU A 380 11.37 22.58 0.31
C LEU A 380 12.83 22.08 0.14
N PRO A 381 13.79 22.41 1.04
CA PRO A 381 15.14 21.85 0.93
C PRO A 381 15.19 20.32 1.08
N VAL A 382 14.34 19.74 1.93
CA VAL A 382 14.27 18.29 2.14
C VAL A 382 13.72 17.59 0.91
N VAL A 383 12.59 18.09 0.39
CA VAL A 383 11.98 17.59 -0.85
C VAL A 383 12.97 17.66 -2.01
N THR A 384 13.69 18.78 -2.15
CA THR A 384 14.67 18.96 -3.23
C THR A 384 15.83 17.98 -3.13
N ALA A 385 16.29 17.64 -1.93
CA ALA A 385 17.33 16.63 -1.74
C ALA A 385 16.84 15.23 -2.17
N SER A 386 15.63 14.83 -1.79
CA SER A 386 15.06 13.55 -2.22
C SER A 386 14.79 13.48 -3.72
N LEU A 387 14.34 14.58 -4.35
CA LEU A 387 14.20 14.62 -5.80
C LEU A 387 15.55 14.53 -6.52
N ARG A 388 16.63 15.09 -5.94
CA ARG A 388 17.98 14.94 -6.48
C ARG A 388 18.45 13.49 -6.42
N GLU A 389 18.27 12.84 -5.29
CA GLU A 389 18.58 11.40 -5.13
C GLU A 389 17.81 10.56 -6.16
N ALA A 390 16.51 10.83 -6.35
CA ALA A 390 15.72 10.17 -7.38
C ALA A 390 16.22 10.43 -8.81
N ALA A 391 16.76 11.62 -9.08
CA ALA A 391 17.28 11.99 -10.40
C ALA A 391 18.60 11.29 -10.76
N GLU A 392 19.37 10.85 -9.78
CA GLU A 392 20.65 10.15 -9.95
C GLU A 392 20.48 8.70 -10.45
N ALA A 393 19.31 8.10 -10.26
CA ALA A 393 18.99 6.77 -10.76
C ALA A 393 18.88 6.74 -12.30
N PRO A 394 19.10 5.58 -12.96
CA PRO A 394 18.87 5.45 -14.40
C PRO A 394 17.43 5.82 -14.79
N GLY A 395 17.28 6.77 -15.73
CA GLY A 395 15.97 7.32 -16.11
C GLY A 395 15.35 8.28 -15.07
N GLY A 396 16.00 8.50 -13.94
CA GLY A 396 15.54 9.34 -12.84
C GLY A 396 15.33 10.80 -13.24
N ALA A 397 16.27 11.38 -14.00
CA ALA A 397 16.13 12.74 -14.52
C ALA A 397 14.85 12.94 -15.36
N ALA A 398 14.49 11.95 -16.18
CA ALA A 398 13.25 12.00 -16.97
C ALA A 398 11.99 11.87 -16.09
N ALA A 399 12.07 11.13 -14.99
CA ALA A 399 10.99 10.99 -14.01
C ALA A 399 10.81 12.25 -13.14
N VAL A 400 11.92 12.90 -12.74
CA VAL A 400 11.93 14.07 -11.84
C VAL A 400 11.61 15.36 -12.59
N TRP A 401 11.97 15.47 -13.87
CA TRP A 401 11.67 16.65 -14.69
C TRP A 401 10.19 17.09 -14.63
N PRO A 402 9.18 16.25 -14.97
CA PRO A 402 7.78 16.66 -14.95
C PRO A 402 7.30 17.05 -13.55
N VAL A 403 7.87 16.46 -12.49
CA VAL A 403 7.60 16.81 -11.10
C VAL A 403 8.08 18.23 -10.79
N ALA A 404 9.33 18.55 -11.13
CA ALA A 404 9.89 19.87 -10.92
C ALA A 404 9.18 20.94 -11.78
N ALA A 405 8.92 20.64 -13.05
CA ALA A 405 8.23 21.52 -13.98
C ALA A 405 6.81 21.89 -13.51
N ALA A 406 6.08 20.95 -12.91
CA ALA A 406 4.74 21.20 -12.37
C ALA A 406 4.75 21.89 -11.00
N ALA A 407 5.78 21.70 -10.18
CA ALA A 407 5.88 22.35 -8.87
C ALA A 407 6.30 23.83 -8.97
N LEU A 408 7.16 24.17 -9.94
CA LEU A 408 7.75 25.50 -10.07
C LEU A 408 6.73 26.64 -10.23
N PRO A 409 5.68 26.54 -11.07
CA PRO A 409 4.70 27.61 -11.24
C PRO A 409 4.06 28.07 -9.93
N GLU A 410 3.59 27.14 -9.10
CA GLU A 410 2.97 27.47 -7.81
C GLU A 410 4.00 28.04 -6.81
N LEU A 411 5.23 27.52 -6.80
CA LEU A 411 6.30 27.96 -5.89
C LEU A 411 6.91 29.32 -6.28
N LEU A 412 6.81 29.72 -7.55
CA LEU A 412 7.27 31.02 -8.05
C LEU A 412 6.15 32.07 -8.11
N ALA A 413 4.90 31.67 -7.89
CA ALA A 413 3.78 32.59 -7.85
C ALA A 413 3.90 33.55 -6.65
N PRO A 414 3.42 34.81 -6.78
CA PRO A 414 3.31 35.73 -5.65
C PRO A 414 2.45 35.12 -4.54
N PRO A 415 2.89 35.21 -3.26
CA PRO A 415 2.10 34.68 -2.15
C PRO A 415 0.77 35.43 -2.01
N ALA A 416 -0.31 34.71 -1.69
CA ALA A 416 -1.64 35.29 -1.54
C ALA A 416 -1.73 36.38 -0.46
N ALA A 417 -0.91 36.29 0.58
CA ALA A 417 -0.81 37.29 1.65
C ALA A 417 -0.02 38.56 1.26
N GLY A 418 0.47 38.64 0.03
CA GLY A 418 1.43 39.67 -0.39
C GLY A 418 2.84 39.41 0.12
N GLY A 419 3.84 39.87 -0.62
CA GLY A 419 5.26 39.73 -0.24
C GLY A 419 6.17 39.25 -1.37
N PRO A 420 7.50 39.28 -1.16
CA PRO A 420 8.46 38.91 -2.19
C PRO A 420 8.47 37.40 -2.43
N VAL A 421 8.40 37.00 -3.69
CA VAL A 421 8.71 35.63 -4.12
C VAL A 421 10.15 35.30 -3.73
N ARG A 422 10.35 34.13 -3.11
CA ARG A 422 11.69 33.63 -2.72
C ARG A 422 12.02 32.36 -3.51
N PRO A 423 12.65 32.50 -4.70
CA PRO A 423 12.99 31.33 -5.52
C PRO A 423 13.95 30.39 -4.78
N HIS A 424 13.71 29.10 -4.88
CA HIS A 424 14.62 28.09 -4.33
C HIS A 424 15.65 27.66 -5.37
N VAL A 425 16.85 28.24 -5.26
CA VAL A 425 17.96 28.03 -6.22
C VAL A 425 18.29 26.54 -6.44
N PRO A 426 18.40 25.68 -5.40
CA PRO A 426 18.67 24.26 -5.59
C PRO A 426 17.62 23.51 -6.41
N LEU A 427 16.33 23.88 -6.32
CA LEU A 427 15.28 23.27 -7.14
C LEU A 427 15.36 23.73 -8.58
N LEU A 428 15.64 25.02 -8.83
CA LEU A 428 15.84 25.54 -10.18
C LEU A 428 17.03 24.86 -10.87
N ALA A 429 18.14 24.69 -10.15
CA ALA A 429 19.31 23.98 -10.64
C ALA A 429 18.97 22.51 -10.98
N LEU A 430 18.30 21.79 -10.07
CA LEU A 430 17.86 20.41 -10.30
C LEU A 430 16.93 20.31 -11.52
N ALA A 431 15.98 21.24 -11.67
CA ALA A 431 15.09 21.28 -12.82
C ALA A 431 15.85 21.49 -14.14
N ALA A 432 16.83 22.40 -14.15
CA ALA A 432 17.70 22.64 -15.31
C ALA A 432 18.58 21.41 -15.65
N ASP A 433 19.12 20.73 -14.64
CA ASP A 433 19.89 19.49 -14.81
C ASP A 433 19.03 18.37 -15.41
N CYS A 434 17.83 18.16 -14.85
CA CYS A 434 16.91 17.13 -15.32
C CYS A 434 16.43 17.43 -16.74
N ALA A 435 16.04 18.68 -17.03
CA ALA A 435 15.61 19.11 -18.36
C ALA A 435 16.69 18.88 -19.42
N ALA A 436 17.96 19.20 -19.10
CA ALA A 436 19.08 18.99 -20.00
C ALA A 436 19.33 17.50 -20.25
N ALA A 437 19.32 16.70 -19.17
CA ALA A 437 19.58 15.26 -19.25
C ALA A 437 18.50 14.48 -20.04
N CYS A 438 17.23 14.88 -19.93
CA CYS A 438 16.13 14.23 -20.67
C CYS A 438 15.77 14.92 -21.99
N GLY A 439 16.46 16.00 -22.37
CA GLY A 439 16.17 16.74 -23.59
C GLY A 439 14.80 17.43 -23.58
N ALA A 440 14.30 17.83 -22.41
CA ALA A 440 13.02 18.51 -22.29
C ALA A 440 12.99 19.84 -23.06
N ARG A 441 11.80 20.21 -23.55
CA ARG A 441 11.52 21.43 -24.30
C ARG A 441 10.20 22.05 -23.86
N GLY A 442 10.00 23.33 -24.19
CA GLY A 442 8.75 24.06 -23.93
C GLY A 442 8.95 25.26 -23.01
N THR A 443 7.93 25.57 -22.22
CA THR A 443 7.93 26.74 -21.30
C THR A 443 7.43 26.32 -19.93
N VAL A 444 7.99 26.91 -18.87
CA VAL A 444 7.51 26.73 -17.50
C VAL A 444 7.04 28.08 -16.96
N PRO A 445 5.74 28.24 -16.65
CA PRO A 445 5.23 29.50 -16.10
C PRO A 445 6.02 29.98 -14.87
N GLY A 446 6.31 31.27 -14.82
CA GLY A 446 7.10 31.89 -13.75
C GLY A 446 8.62 31.81 -13.95
N VAL A 447 9.14 30.80 -14.66
CA VAL A 447 10.58 30.68 -14.97
C VAL A 447 11.00 31.76 -15.96
N ASP A 448 10.23 31.99 -17.03
CA ASP A 448 10.53 33.00 -18.05
C ASP A 448 10.60 34.41 -17.46
N ALA A 449 9.63 34.73 -16.60
CA ALA A 449 9.60 36.01 -15.89
C ALA A 449 10.81 36.17 -14.96
N LEU A 450 11.20 35.10 -14.24
CA LEU A 450 12.38 35.12 -13.37
C LEU A 450 13.69 35.23 -14.18
N ALA A 451 13.76 34.60 -15.34
CA ALA A 451 14.91 34.62 -16.25
C ALA A 451 15.11 36.01 -16.90
N ALA A 452 14.01 36.71 -17.22
CA ALA A 452 14.02 38.04 -17.81
C ALA A 452 14.44 39.16 -16.84
N ARG A 453 14.47 38.91 -15.52
CA ARG A 453 14.86 39.93 -14.54
C ARG A 453 16.32 40.37 -14.75
N PRO A 454 16.62 41.67 -14.64
CA PRO A 454 17.99 42.17 -14.69
C PRO A 454 18.78 41.69 -13.46
N GLY A 455 20.10 41.58 -13.62
CA GLY A 455 21.03 41.19 -12.55
C GLY A 455 21.60 39.78 -12.70
N SER A 456 22.44 39.43 -11.73
CA SER A 456 23.26 38.20 -11.71
C SER A 456 22.96 37.31 -10.49
N ALA A 457 21.80 37.48 -9.85
CA ALA A 457 21.41 36.65 -8.70
C ALA A 457 21.42 35.16 -9.07
N PRO A 458 21.84 34.25 -8.16
CA PRO A 458 21.89 32.81 -8.46
C PRO A 458 20.57 32.25 -8.97
N SER A 459 19.43 32.69 -8.43
CA SER A 459 18.09 32.29 -8.89
C SER A 459 17.81 32.71 -10.34
N THR A 460 18.19 33.92 -10.74
CA THR A 460 18.05 34.40 -12.12
C THR A 460 18.97 33.63 -13.08
N ARG A 461 20.19 33.27 -12.65
CA ARG A 461 21.10 32.47 -13.48
C ARG A 461 20.56 31.07 -13.74
N GLU A 462 20.11 30.37 -12.71
CA GLU A 462 19.50 29.04 -12.88
C GLU A 462 18.19 29.09 -13.67
N ALA A 463 17.37 30.14 -13.47
CA ALA A 463 16.16 30.32 -14.28
C ALA A 463 16.47 30.56 -15.77
N ARG A 464 17.50 31.37 -16.09
CA ARG A 464 17.96 31.55 -17.47
C ARG A 464 18.52 30.25 -18.04
N ARG A 465 19.30 29.50 -17.27
CA ARG A 465 19.83 28.20 -17.69
C ARG A 465 18.68 27.25 -18.06
N LEU A 466 17.68 27.12 -17.18
CA LEU A 466 16.49 26.31 -17.45
C LEU A 466 15.76 26.80 -18.70
N HIS A 467 15.48 28.11 -18.80
CA HIS A 467 14.81 28.70 -19.96
C HIS A 467 15.54 28.40 -21.28
N THR A 468 16.86 28.61 -21.32
CA THR A 468 17.67 28.33 -22.51
C THR A 468 17.66 26.85 -22.88
N THR A 469 17.74 25.93 -21.91
CA THR A 469 17.64 24.49 -22.15
C THR A 469 16.31 24.12 -22.81
N LEU A 470 15.21 24.70 -22.32
CA LEU A 470 13.87 24.40 -22.83
C LEU A 470 13.57 25.03 -24.19
N ALA A 471 14.22 26.16 -24.50
CA ALA A 471 14.09 26.88 -25.77
C ALA A 471 15.06 26.38 -26.86
N ALA A 472 15.98 25.46 -26.55
CA ALA A 472 16.92 24.94 -27.52
C ALA A 472 16.18 24.20 -28.66
N PRO A 473 16.64 24.32 -29.93
CA PRO A 473 16.07 23.52 -31.01
C PRO A 473 16.21 22.01 -30.73
N ALA A 474 15.28 21.23 -31.29
CA ALA A 474 15.24 19.77 -31.14
C ALA A 474 16.40 19.10 -31.90
#